data_AF-A0A225V3Y6-F1
#
_entry.id   AF-A0A225V3Y6-F1
#
_cell.length_a   1.000
_cell.length_b   1.000
_cell.length_c   1.000
_cell.angle_alpha   90.00
_cell.angle_beta   90.00
_cell.angle_gamma   90.00
#
_symmetry.space_group_name_H-M   'P 1'
#
loop_
_entity.id
_entity.type
_entity.pdbx_description
1 polymer ?
#
loop_
_entity_poly.entity_id
_entity_poly.type
_entity_poly.pdbx_seq_one_letter_code
_entity_poly.pdbx_strand_id
1 'polypeptide(L)'
;MKTHTETRQILALLERAFAHNTAMGELQGVDALMEQLRLYSQCFGRPMLQLQCVESVTPGVMTAVAKLSLTMSEVTLQHVFPHLAESTDDADDRSELYQRLLGQRLDCSSSMTFLFDEGSGRVVRLETCVDVVTPLLRVLGNVKDVLDVLEHSRMTAECTISGPTRQ
;
A
#
# COMPACT_ATOMS: atom_id res chain seq x y z
N MET A 1 -17.17 8.93 5.40
CA MET A 1 -16.53 8.74 6.71
C MET A 1 -17.07 7.44 7.27
N LYS A 2 -16.23 6.41 7.46
CA LYS A 2 -16.65 5.24 8.25
C LYS A 2 -16.92 5.70 9.68
N THR A 3 -17.94 5.15 10.33
CA THR A 3 -18.24 5.53 11.73
C THR A 3 -17.12 5.04 12.65
N HIS A 4 -16.84 5.75 13.74
CA HIS A 4 -15.80 5.36 14.71
C HIS A 4 -16.00 3.93 15.25
N THR A 5 -17.25 3.47 15.28
CA THR A 5 -17.66 2.10 15.66
C THR A 5 -17.25 1.06 14.61
N GLU A 6 -17.48 1.32 13.33
CA GLU A 6 -17.06 0.42 12.23
C GLU A 6 -15.54 0.24 12.19
N THR A 7 -14.78 1.32 12.37
CA THR A 7 -13.31 1.25 12.41
C THR A 7 -12.82 0.36 13.55
N ARG A 8 -13.40 0.51 14.75
CA ARG A 8 -13.07 -0.35 15.90
C ARG A 8 -13.41 -1.83 15.66
N GLN A 9 -14.54 -2.11 15.01
CA GLN A 9 -14.94 -3.47 14.69
C GLN A 9 -14.00 -4.12 13.66
N ILE A 10 -13.61 -3.38 12.63
CA ILE A 10 -12.66 -3.87 11.62
C ILE A 10 -11.31 -4.18 12.26
N LEU A 11 -10.79 -3.30 13.12
CA LEU A 11 -9.52 -3.54 13.83
C LEU A 11 -9.59 -4.79 14.71
N ALA A 12 -10.65 -4.95 15.50
CA ALA A 12 -10.83 -6.14 16.34
C ALA A 12 -10.95 -7.44 15.52
N LEU A 13 -11.54 -7.38 14.32
CA LEU A 13 -11.58 -8.53 13.41
C LEU A 13 -10.18 -8.87 12.90
N LEU A 14 -9.40 -7.87 12.49
CA LEU A 14 -8.03 -8.08 12.02
C LEU A 14 -7.14 -8.64 13.13
N GLU A 15 -7.18 -8.08 14.34
CA GLU A 15 -6.42 -8.58 15.50
C GLU A 15 -6.72 -10.05 15.83
N ARG A 16 -7.95 -10.51 15.57
CA ARG A 16 -8.34 -11.92 15.77
C ARG A 16 -7.92 -12.82 14.61
N ALA A 17 -7.84 -12.28 13.40
CA ALA A 17 -7.47 -13.02 12.19
C ALA A 17 -5.96 -13.25 12.09
N PHE A 18 -5.15 -12.34 12.62
CA PHE A 18 -3.69 -12.40 12.59
C PHE A 18 -3.10 -13.01 13.87
N ALA A 19 -2.03 -13.79 13.72
CA ALA A 19 -1.23 -14.26 14.85
C ALA A 19 -0.42 -13.09 15.44
N HIS A 20 -0.08 -13.16 16.73
CA HIS A 20 0.67 -12.08 17.39
C HIS A 20 2.03 -11.79 16.75
N ASN A 21 2.66 -12.82 16.19
CA ASN A 21 3.95 -12.78 15.49
C ASN A 21 3.81 -12.80 13.95
N THR A 22 2.67 -12.33 13.42
CA THR A 22 2.46 -12.26 11.96
C THR A 22 3.59 -11.50 11.29
N ALA A 23 4.11 -12.02 10.17
CA ALA A 23 5.05 -11.31 9.32
C ALA A 23 4.40 -10.74 8.05
N MET A 24 4.84 -9.56 7.59
CA MET A 24 4.53 -8.99 6.28
C MET A 24 5.78 -8.38 5.67
N GLY A 25 6.44 -9.08 4.73
CA GLY A 25 7.79 -8.73 4.31
C GLY A 25 8.73 -8.66 5.53
N GLU A 26 9.41 -7.52 5.69
CA GLU A 26 10.27 -7.24 6.86
C GLU A 26 9.51 -6.83 8.13
N LEU A 27 8.20 -6.55 8.05
CA LEU A 27 7.39 -6.22 9.22
C LEU A 27 7.12 -7.46 10.06
N GLN A 28 7.31 -7.34 11.38
CA GLN A 28 7.02 -8.40 12.34
C GLN A 28 6.07 -7.94 13.43
N GLY A 29 5.05 -8.75 13.69
CA GLY A 29 4.06 -8.55 14.74
C GLY A 29 2.77 -7.89 14.23
N VAL A 30 1.65 -8.25 14.88
CA VAL A 30 0.33 -7.71 14.54
C VAL A 30 0.25 -6.19 14.71
N ASP A 31 0.96 -5.62 15.70
CA ASP A 31 0.98 -4.18 15.94
C ASP A 31 1.65 -3.41 14.79
N ALA A 32 2.76 -3.94 14.25
CA ALA A 32 3.45 -3.36 13.10
C ALA A 32 2.56 -3.40 11.84
N LEU A 33 1.83 -4.50 11.65
CA LEU A 33 0.86 -4.62 10.56
C LEU A 33 -0.30 -3.62 10.70
N MET A 34 -0.83 -3.44 11.92
CA MET A 34 -1.90 -2.47 12.17
C MET A 34 -1.43 -1.03 11.93
N GLU A 35 -0.19 -0.70 12.31
CA GLU A 35 0.38 0.62 12.02
C GLU A 35 0.56 0.84 10.52
N GLN A 36 1.00 -0.20 9.80
CA GLN A 36 1.10 -0.15 8.35
C GLN A 36 -0.27 0.09 7.67
N LEU A 37 -1.33 -0.55 8.16
CA LEU A 37 -2.69 -0.30 7.69
C LEU A 37 -3.16 1.12 7.98
N ARG A 38 -2.78 1.69 9.13
CA ARG A 38 -3.06 3.11 9.45
C ARG A 38 -2.33 4.05 8.49
N LEU A 39 -1.05 3.79 8.18
CA LEU A 39 -0.29 4.58 7.22
C LEU A 39 -0.94 4.56 5.83
N TYR A 40 -1.40 3.41 5.35
CA TYR A 40 -2.16 3.35 4.10
C TYR A 40 -3.43 4.21 4.13
N SER A 41 -4.16 4.19 5.25
CA SER A 41 -5.40 4.97 5.39
C SER A 41 -5.15 6.48 5.40
N GLN A 42 -3.99 6.92 5.91
CA GLN A 42 -3.58 8.32 5.92
C GLN A 42 -3.07 8.76 4.54
N CYS A 43 -2.28 7.91 3.87
CA CYS A 43 -1.63 8.25 2.61
C CYS A 43 -2.59 8.18 1.42
N PHE A 44 -3.53 7.23 1.40
CA PHE A 44 -4.29 6.89 0.18
C PHE A 44 -5.76 7.33 0.19
N GLY A 45 -6.19 8.11 1.17
CA GLY A 45 -7.52 8.75 1.20
C GLY A 45 -8.68 7.75 1.07
N ARG A 46 -9.15 7.53 -0.17
CA ARG A 46 -10.21 6.55 -0.51
C ARG A 46 -9.69 5.50 -1.50
N PRO A 47 -8.86 4.55 -1.05
CA PRO A 47 -8.48 3.42 -1.88
C PRO A 47 -9.72 2.54 -2.13
N MET A 48 -9.81 1.94 -3.31
CA MET A 48 -10.84 0.96 -3.64
C MET A 48 -10.18 -0.38 -3.95
N LEU A 49 -10.48 -1.39 -3.15
CA LEU A 49 -9.98 -2.75 -3.34
C LEU A 49 -11.14 -3.63 -3.79
N GLN A 50 -11.06 -4.16 -5.00
CA GLN A 50 -12.04 -5.06 -5.57
C GLN A 50 -11.46 -6.47 -5.67
N LEU A 51 -11.90 -7.34 -4.78
CA LEU A 51 -11.54 -8.76 -4.80
C LEU A 51 -12.06 -9.42 -6.07
N GLN A 52 -11.19 -10.12 -6.79
CA GLN A 52 -11.53 -10.82 -8.03
C GLN A 52 -11.65 -12.32 -7.80
N CYS A 53 -10.66 -12.91 -7.14
CA CYS A 53 -10.69 -14.32 -6.76
C CYS A 53 -9.96 -14.55 -5.44
N VAL A 54 -10.29 -15.68 -4.81
CA VAL A 54 -9.56 -16.25 -3.69
C VAL A 54 -9.38 -17.72 -4.00
N GLU A 55 -8.14 -18.18 -3.93
CA GLU A 55 -7.76 -19.54 -4.28
C GLU A 55 -6.94 -20.16 -3.15
N SER A 56 -7.17 -21.45 -2.90
CA SER A 56 -6.30 -22.26 -2.04
C SER A 56 -5.19 -22.83 -2.90
N VAL A 57 -3.95 -22.42 -2.65
CA VAL A 57 -2.78 -22.90 -3.41
C VAL A 57 -2.35 -24.27 -2.91
N THR A 58 -2.37 -24.44 -1.60
CA THR A 58 -2.04 -25.66 -0.86
C THR A 58 -2.66 -25.56 0.54
N PRO A 59 -2.83 -26.64 1.32
CA PRO A 59 -3.31 -26.52 2.69
C PRO A 59 -2.55 -25.46 3.48
N GLY A 60 -3.30 -24.57 4.16
CA GLY A 60 -2.74 -23.46 4.93
C GLY A 60 -2.31 -22.23 4.12
N VAL A 61 -2.34 -22.26 2.77
CA VAL A 61 -1.94 -21.12 1.93
C VAL A 61 -3.06 -20.69 1.01
N MET A 62 -3.51 -19.44 1.17
CA MET A 62 -4.54 -18.84 0.31
C MET A 62 -3.99 -17.62 -0.41
N THR A 63 -4.31 -17.47 -1.68
CA THR A 63 -3.98 -16.28 -2.45
C THR A 63 -5.25 -15.58 -2.90
N ALA A 64 -5.33 -14.29 -2.62
CA ALA A 64 -6.38 -13.40 -3.09
C ALA A 64 -5.83 -12.53 -4.22
N VAL A 65 -6.53 -12.45 -5.34
CA VAL A 65 -6.23 -11.51 -6.43
C VAL A 65 -7.27 -10.40 -6.42
N ALA A 66 -6.83 -9.16 -6.51
CA ALA A 66 -7.69 -7.99 -6.43
C ALA A 66 -7.21 -6.88 -7.37
N LYS A 67 -8.13 -5.99 -7.74
CA LYS A 67 -7.79 -4.68 -8.31
C LYS A 67 -7.78 -3.63 -7.22
N LEU A 68 -6.69 -2.89 -7.13
CA LEU A 68 -6.51 -1.79 -6.20
C LEU A 68 -6.47 -0.47 -6.96
N SER A 69 -7.45 0.39 -6.72
CA SER A 69 -7.50 1.74 -7.29
C SER A 69 -7.07 2.77 -6.25
N LEU A 70 -6.01 3.53 -6.55
CA LEU A 70 -5.43 4.56 -5.69
C LEU A 70 -5.53 5.93 -6.36
N THR A 71 -5.77 6.98 -5.58
CA THR A 71 -5.71 8.36 -6.09
C THR A 71 -4.41 9.01 -5.63
N MET A 72 -3.67 9.58 -6.56
CA MET A 72 -2.44 10.34 -6.31
C MET A 72 -2.78 11.74 -5.80
N SER A 73 -3.15 11.82 -4.52
CA SER A 73 -3.45 13.10 -3.85
C SER A 73 -2.17 13.84 -3.45
N GLU A 74 -2.29 15.12 -3.08
CA GLU A 74 -1.17 15.88 -2.50
C GLU A 74 -0.57 15.15 -1.29
N VAL A 75 -1.42 14.61 -0.40
CA VAL A 75 -0.99 13.85 0.77
C VAL A 75 -0.20 12.61 0.34
N THR A 76 -0.70 11.88 -0.68
CA THR A 76 -0.02 10.71 -1.22
C THR A 76 1.35 11.06 -1.78
N LEU A 77 1.43 12.11 -2.60
CA LEU A 77 2.69 12.55 -3.20
C LEU A 77 3.67 13.03 -2.12
N GLN A 78 3.23 13.80 -1.15
CA GLN A 78 4.09 14.28 -0.04
C GLN A 78 4.62 13.16 0.86
N HIS A 79 3.80 12.13 1.14
CA HIS A 79 4.17 11.08 2.10
C HIS A 79 4.87 9.89 1.44
N VAL A 80 4.47 9.53 0.22
CA VAL A 80 4.97 8.34 -0.48
C VAL A 80 6.05 8.70 -1.51
N PHE A 81 5.98 9.88 -2.12
CA PHE A 81 6.92 10.36 -3.14
C PHE A 81 7.49 11.75 -2.78
N PRO A 82 8.05 11.91 -1.55
CA PRO A 82 8.41 13.23 -1.02
C PRO A 82 9.37 13.99 -1.94
N HIS A 83 10.28 13.30 -2.62
CA HIS A 83 11.24 13.88 -3.56
C HIS A 83 10.60 14.60 -4.74
N LEU A 84 9.40 14.17 -5.17
CA LEU A 84 8.64 14.86 -6.23
C LEU A 84 7.96 16.12 -5.69
N ALA A 85 7.68 16.12 -4.38
CA ALA A 85 7.04 17.20 -3.63
C ALA A 85 8.06 18.10 -2.91
N GLU A 86 9.35 17.99 -3.22
CA GLU A 86 10.35 18.97 -2.83
C GLU A 86 10.37 20.06 -3.91
N SER A 87 10.09 21.32 -3.53
CA SER A 87 10.31 22.49 -4.40
C SER A 87 11.28 23.42 -3.72
N THR A 88 12.18 24.00 -4.50
CA THR A 88 13.02 25.13 -4.10
C THR A 88 12.16 26.37 -3.95
N ASP A 89 11.90 26.82 -2.72
CA ASP A 89 11.30 28.09 -2.22
C ASP A 89 10.11 28.80 -2.93
N ASP A 90 9.83 28.51 -4.20
CA ASP A 90 8.71 29.00 -4.99
C ASP A 90 7.65 27.90 -5.16
N ALA A 91 6.41 28.20 -4.78
CA ALA A 91 5.30 27.25 -4.83
C ALA A 91 4.91 26.79 -6.25
N ASP A 92 5.40 27.48 -7.28
CA ASP A 92 5.14 27.19 -8.71
C ASP A 92 6.17 26.22 -9.33
N ASP A 93 7.28 25.93 -8.62
CA ASP A 93 8.38 25.10 -9.12
C ASP A 93 8.31 23.66 -8.58
N ARG A 94 7.12 23.05 -8.68
CA ARG A 94 6.92 21.62 -8.40
C ARG A 94 7.39 20.81 -9.60
N SER A 95 8.02 19.66 -9.36
CA SER A 95 8.49 18.79 -10.45
C SER A 95 7.37 18.49 -11.46
N GLU A 96 7.72 18.43 -12.76
CA GLU A 96 6.75 18.09 -13.81
C GLU A 96 6.06 16.74 -13.53
N LEU A 97 6.80 15.79 -12.94
CA LEU A 97 6.28 14.49 -12.51
C LEU A 97 5.20 14.62 -11.43
N TYR A 98 5.39 15.51 -10.44
CA TYR A 98 4.38 15.80 -9.43
C TYR A 98 3.08 16.28 -10.07
N GLN A 99 3.16 17.26 -10.98
CA GLN A 99 1.99 17.84 -11.64
C GLN A 99 1.25 16.82 -12.50
N ARG A 100 1.98 15.94 -13.19
CA ARG A 100 1.39 14.88 -14.03
C ARG A 100 0.70 13.80 -13.20
N LEU A 101 1.24 13.49 -12.02
CA LEU A 101 0.67 12.49 -11.12
C LEU A 101 -0.48 13.03 -10.28
N LEU A 102 -0.47 14.30 -9.91
CA LEU A 102 -1.49 14.88 -9.04
C LEU A 102 -2.92 14.67 -9.59
N GLY A 103 -3.77 14.10 -8.76
CA GLY A 103 -5.17 13.80 -9.09
C GLY A 103 -5.38 12.52 -9.91
N GLN A 104 -4.32 11.88 -10.41
CA GLN A 104 -4.45 10.65 -11.21
C GLN A 104 -5.00 9.48 -10.40
N ARG A 105 -5.83 8.67 -11.04
CA ARG A 105 -6.30 7.40 -10.49
C ARG A 105 -5.48 6.26 -11.08
N LEU A 106 -4.71 5.58 -10.25
CA LEU A 106 -3.92 4.41 -10.62
C LEU A 106 -4.72 3.15 -10.32
N ASP A 107 -5.05 2.38 -11.36
CA ASP A 107 -5.66 1.07 -11.24
C ASP A 107 -4.58 -0.02 -11.29
N CYS A 108 -4.21 -0.51 -10.12
CA CYS A 108 -3.16 -1.50 -9.91
C CYS A 108 -3.75 -2.92 -9.85
N SER A 109 -3.06 -3.87 -10.48
CA SER A 109 -3.29 -5.29 -10.17
C SER A 109 -2.60 -5.62 -8.85
N SER A 110 -3.25 -6.40 -8.00
CA SER A 110 -2.70 -6.76 -6.69
C SER A 110 -2.97 -8.22 -6.34
N SER A 111 -2.05 -8.82 -5.61
CA SER A 111 -2.22 -10.15 -5.02
C SER A 111 -1.77 -10.17 -3.58
N MET A 112 -2.50 -10.88 -2.72
CA MET A 112 -2.18 -11.08 -1.31
C MET A 112 -2.17 -12.58 -1.01
N THR A 113 -1.04 -13.09 -0.52
CA THR A 113 -0.91 -14.50 -0.13
C THR A 113 -0.82 -14.59 1.39
N PHE A 114 -1.72 -15.40 1.96
CA PHE A 114 -1.89 -15.61 3.38
C PHE A 114 -1.45 -17.02 3.74
N LEU A 115 -0.50 -17.13 4.67
CA LEU A 115 -0.16 -18.38 5.33
C LEU A 115 -0.88 -18.45 6.67
N PHE A 116 -1.65 -19.50 6.88
CA PHE A 116 -2.39 -19.78 8.10
C PHE A 116 -1.66 -20.82 8.95
N ASP A 117 -1.68 -20.61 10.26
CA ASP A 117 -1.31 -21.62 11.24
C ASP A 117 -2.44 -22.65 11.38
N GLU A 118 -2.12 -23.94 11.22
CA GLU A 118 -3.11 -25.01 11.24
C GLU A 118 -3.77 -25.19 12.61
N GLY A 119 -3.05 -24.90 13.70
CA GLY A 119 -3.56 -25.07 15.06
C GLY A 119 -4.55 -23.97 15.48
N SER A 120 -4.25 -22.72 15.15
CA SER A 120 -5.04 -21.56 15.56
C SER A 120 -5.97 -21.03 14.46
N GLY A 121 -5.75 -21.41 13.20
CA GLY A 121 -6.45 -20.87 12.04
C GLY A 121 -6.15 -19.39 11.76
N ARG A 122 -5.09 -18.84 12.34
CA ARG A 122 -4.71 -17.43 12.21
C ARG A 122 -3.65 -17.25 11.13
N VAL A 123 -3.65 -16.10 10.48
CA VAL A 123 -2.61 -15.72 9.52
C VAL A 123 -1.30 -15.49 10.26
N VAL A 124 -0.25 -16.22 9.90
CA VAL A 124 1.11 -16.06 10.43
C VAL A 124 2.03 -15.33 9.45
N ARG A 125 1.69 -15.27 8.17
CA ARG A 125 2.44 -14.51 7.17
C ARG A 125 1.51 -13.96 6.09
N LEU A 126 1.75 -12.72 5.70
CA LEU A 126 1.07 -12.00 4.63
C LEU A 126 2.12 -11.51 3.62
N GLU A 127 2.04 -12.00 2.39
CA GLU A 127 2.81 -11.46 1.27
C GLU A 127 1.90 -10.63 0.38
N THR A 128 2.34 -9.43 0.01
CA THR A 128 1.55 -8.52 -0.85
C THR A 128 2.38 -8.09 -2.05
N CYS A 129 1.77 -8.11 -3.22
CA CYS A 129 2.35 -7.59 -4.45
C CYS A 129 1.34 -6.66 -5.12
N VAL A 130 1.78 -5.46 -5.51
CA VAL A 130 0.97 -4.46 -6.20
C VAL A 130 1.74 -3.97 -7.43
N ASP A 131 1.17 -4.15 -8.61
CA ASP A 131 1.71 -3.60 -9.85
C ASP A 131 1.34 -2.12 -9.98
N VAL A 132 2.25 -1.27 -9.49
CA VAL A 132 2.20 0.18 -9.66
C VAL A 132 2.87 0.66 -10.94
N VAL A 133 3.74 -0.16 -11.54
CA VAL A 133 4.55 0.20 -12.71
C VAL A 133 3.66 0.37 -13.93
N THR A 134 2.76 -0.58 -14.18
CA THR A 134 1.85 -0.52 -15.33
C THR A 134 0.99 0.74 -15.36
N PRO A 135 0.27 1.13 -14.29
CA PRO A 135 -0.53 2.35 -14.30
C PRO A 135 0.34 3.61 -14.35
N LEU A 136 1.51 3.65 -13.70
CA LEU A 136 2.44 4.77 -13.80
C LEU A 136 2.95 4.96 -15.23
N LEU A 137 3.32 3.89 -15.91
CA LEU A 137 3.77 3.95 -17.31
C LEU A 137 2.67 4.49 -18.24
N ARG A 138 1.40 4.19 -17.98
CA ARG A 138 0.27 4.76 -18.74
C ARG A 138 0.13 6.28 -18.55
N VAL A 139 0.37 6.77 -17.33
CA VAL A 139 0.30 8.21 -17.01
C VAL A 139 1.53 8.96 -17.51
N LEU A 140 2.72 8.37 -17.34
CA LEU A 140 4.01 9.02 -17.59
C LEU A 140 4.51 8.80 -19.02
N GLY A 141 4.03 7.77 -19.72
CA GLY A 141 4.29 7.52 -21.14
C GLY A 141 5.70 7.00 -21.46
N ASN A 142 6.59 6.89 -20.48
CA ASN A 142 7.93 6.34 -20.67
C ASN A 142 8.46 5.69 -19.37
N VAL A 143 9.40 4.76 -19.52
CA VAL A 143 9.95 3.98 -18.41
C VAL A 143 10.91 4.80 -17.55
N LYS A 144 11.61 5.78 -18.12
CA LYS A 144 12.56 6.62 -17.39
C LYS A 144 11.86 7.38 -16.27
N ASP A 145 10.78 8.09 -16.60
CA ASP A 145 9.97 8.82 -15.61
C ASP A 145 9.40 7.89 -14.54
N VAL A 146 9.03 6.64 -14.88
CA VAL A 146 8.55 5.66 -13.90
C VAL A 146 9.65 5.26 -12.93
N LEU A 147 10.89 5.07 -13.41
CA LEU A 147 12.04 4.80 -12.56
C LEU A 147 12.33 5.98 -11.64
N ASP A 148 12.33 7.21 -12.17
CA ASP A 148 12.57 8.45 -11.41
C ASP A 148 11.51 8.64 -10.29
N VAL A 149 10.25 8.24 -10.54
CA VAL A 149 9.19 8.25 -9.52
C VAL A 149 9.43 7.20 -8.44
N LEU A 150 9.90 6.00 -8.79
CA LEU A 150 10.01 4.88 -7.85
C LEU A 150 11.33 4.86 -7.06
N GLU A 151 12.44 5.32 -7.63
CA GLU A 151 13.81 5.21 -7.07
C GLU A 151 13.96 5.83 -5.68
N HIS A 152 13.22 6.90 -5.41
CA HIS A 152 13.25 7.63 -4.12
C HIS A 152 11.89 7.63 -3.41
N SER A 153 10.98 6.75 -3.83
CA SER A 153 9.71 6.58 -3.14
C SER A 153 9.90 5.90 -1.77
N ARG A 154 9.03 6.22 -0.82
CA ARG A 154 8.96 5.52 0.48
C ARG A 154 8.22 4.19 0.41
N MET A 155 7.75 3.80 -0.77
CA MET A 155 7.06 2.54 -0.98
C MET A 155 8.07 1.44 -1.31
N THR A 156 8.00 0.34 -0.58
CA THR A 156 8.88 -0.81 -0.78
C THR A 156 8.28 -1.81 -1.77
N ALA A 157 9.08 -2.79 -2.19
CA ALA A 157 8.61 -3.88 -3.04
C ALA A 157 7.58 -4.77 -2.32
N GLU A 158 7.67 -4.86 -0.99
CA GLU A 158 6.71 -5.53 -0.10
C GLU A 158 5.43 -4.71 0.13
N CYS A 159 5.27 -3.63 -0.63
CA CYS A 159 4.16 -2.68 -0.58
C CYS A 159 4.04 -1.95 0.77
N THR A 160 5.08 -1.95 1.60
CA THR A 160 5.12 -1.20 2.85
C THR A 160 5.53 0.25 2.59
N ILE A 161 5.18 1.14 3.52
CA ILE A 161 5.54 2.55 3.50
C ILE A 161 6.53 2.71 4.64
N SER A 162 7.77 3.03 4.31
CA SER A 162 8.75 3.38 5.34
C SER A 162 8.26 4.62 6.09
N GLY A 163 8.25 4.56 7.43
CA GLY A 163 7.97 5.73 8.25
C GLY A 163 8.94 6.88 7.94
N PRO A 164 8.61 8.14 8.30
CA PRO A 164 9.55 9.25 8.11
C PRO A 164 10.86 8.90 8.81
N THR A 165 11.96 8.94 8.07
CA THR A 165 13.30 8.77 8.62
C THR A 165 13.44 9.78 9.76
N ARG A 166 13.47 9.30 11.00
CA ARG A 166 13.85 10.15 12.13
C ARG A 166 15.31 10.50 11.92
N GLN A 167 15.58 11.72 11.43
CA GLN A 167 16.87 12.37 11.61
C GLN A 167 17.07 12.70 13.09
#